data_AF-A0A5N6LLB9-F1
#
_entry.id   AF-A0A5N6LLB9-F1
#
_cell.length_a   1.000
_cell.length_b   1.000
_cell.length_c   1.000
_cell.angle_alpha   90.00
_cell.angle_beta   90.00
_cell.angle_gamma   90.00
#
_symmetry.space_group_name_H-M   'P 1'
#
loop_
_entity.id
_entity.type
_entity.pdbx_description
1 polymer ?
#
loop_
_entity_poly.entity_id
_entity_poly.type
_entity_poly.pdbx_seq_one_letter_code
_entity_poly.pdbx_strand_id
1 'polypeptide(L)' 'MNPQTQQDESSTLENGNTVTTNDFIWFADKELDIIEMAVYGDVIRPGNQCRCRSIDELLGKYKPKDHTAPCKLP' A
#
# COMPACT_ATOMS: atom_id res chain seq x y z
N MET A 1 -1.84 -20.59 11.36
CA MET A 1 -0.54 -19.89 11.49
C MET A 1 -0.73 -18.80 12.53
N ASN A 2 0.10 -18.78 13.58
CA ASN A 2 -0.05 -17.87 14.72
C ASN A 2 0.93 -16.70 14.54
N PRO A 3 0.51 -15.43 14.46
CA PRO A 3 1.44 -14.30 14.46
C PRO A 3 1.77 -13.91 15.90
N GLN A 4 3.06 -13.97 16.23
CA GLN A 4 3.61 -13.66 17.54
C GLN A 4 3.52 -12.16 17.86
N THR A 5 3.24 -11.89 19.13
CA THR A 5 3.50 -10.67 19.91
C THR A 5 4.92 -10.11 19.74
N GLN A 6 5.06 -8.80 19.45
CA GLN A 6 6.26 -7.95 19.64
C GLN A 6 5.72 -6.55 20.06
N GLN A 7 5.68 -6.18 21.34
CA GLN A 7 6.70 -5.50 22.17
C GLN A 7 7.08 -4.08 21.70
N ASP A 8 6.63 -3.11 22.52
CA ASP A 8 6.86 -1.66 22.44
C ASP A 8 8.34 -1.29 22.75
N GLU A 9 8.92 -0.38 21.99
CA GLU A 9 9.99 0.52 22.44
C GLU A 9 9.54 1.94 22.07
N SER A 10 9.90 3.03 22.81
CA SER A 10 9.51 4.45 22.58
C SER A 10 10.70 5.42 22.47
N SER A 11 10.73 6.35 21.50
CA SER A 11 11.81 7.32 21.26
C SER A 11 11.29 8.64 20.68
N THR A 12 11.61 9.75 21.35
CA THR A 12 11.03 11.10 21.29
C THR A 12 11.73 12.02 20.26
N LEU A 13 11.00 12.90 19.55
CA LEU A 13 11.57 14.01 18.76
C LEU A 13 11.22 15.37 19.38
N GLU A 14 12.24 16.22 19.59
CA GLU A 14 12.13 17.56 20.17
C GLU A 14 11.51 18.56 19.19
N ASN A 15 10.18 18.61 19.17
CA ASN A 15 9.39 19.76 18.74
C ASN A 15 8.10 19.81 19.57
N GLY A 16 8.15 19.51 20.87
CA GLY A 16 6.96 19.34 21.72
C GLY A 16 5.96 18.25 21.26
N ASN A 17 6.20 17.64 20.10
CA ASN A 17 5.48 16.52 19.55
C ASN A 17 6.40 15.31 19.69
N THR A 18 6.17 14.56 20.76
CA THR A 18 6.79 13.26 20.96
C THR A 18 6.33 12.33 19.83
N VAL A 19 7.09 12.22 18.74
CA VAL A 19 7.01 11.02 17.89
C VAL A 19 7.50 9.90 18.79
N THR A 20 6.75 8.82 18.91
CA THR A 20 7.16 7.62 19.59
C THR A 20 7.42 6.59 18.49
N THR A 21 8.65 6.09 18.38
CA THR A 21 8.98 4.73 17.88
C THR A 21 8.02 4.00 16.98
N ASN A 22 8.48 3.65 15.77
CA ASN A 22 8.02 2.50 14.98
C ASN A 22 6.55 2.11 15.24
N ASP A 23 5.66 3.11 15.21
CA ASP A 23 4.30 2.92 15.70
C ASP A 23 3.67 1.93 14.72
N PHE A 24 3.28 0.76 15.22
CA PHE A 24 2.58 -0.20 14.41
C PHE A 24 1.17 0.35 14.14
N ILE A 25 0.99 0.95 12.96
CA ILE A 25 -0.29 1.47 12.51
C ILE A 25 -1.06 0.33 11.85
N TRP A 26 -2.23 0.00 12.40
CA TRP A 26 -3.14 -0.99 11.82
C TRP A 26 -3.92 -0.35 10.68
N PHE A 27 -3.80 -0.94 9.48
CA PHE A 27 -4.57 -0.57 8.31
C PHE A 27 -5.52 -1.70 7.94
N ALA A 28 -6.70 -1.35 7.43
CA ALA A 28 -7.53 -2.34 6.75
C ALA A 28 -6.91 -2.73 5.41
N ASP A 29 -7.26 -3.91 4.87
CA ASP A 29 -6.74 -4.37 3.57
C ASP A 29 -6.93 -3.31 2.48
N LYS A 30 -8.13 -2.72 2.39
CA LYS A 30 -8.42 -1.63 1.43
C LYS A 30 -7.49 -0.41 1.55
N GLU A 31 -7.01 -0.11 2.75
CA GLU A 31 -6.09 1.01 3.00
C GLU A 31 -4.67 0.63 2.62
N LEU A 32 -4.27 -0.61 2.93
CA LEU A 32 -3.01 -1.19 2.46
C LEU A 32 -2.95 -1.27 0.93
N ASP A 33 -4.08 -1.50 0.22
CA ASP A 33 -4.12 -1.46 -1.24
C ASP A 33 -3.75 -0.06 -1.76
N ILE A 34 -4.29 0.99 -1.13
CA ILE A 34 -4.02 2.39 -1.49
C ILE A 34 -2.55 2.72 -1.27
N ILE A 35 -1.97 2.27 -0.15
CA ILE A 35 -0.57 2.50 0.17
C ILE A 35 0.34 1.78 -0.83
N GLU A 36 0.10 0.50 -1.11
CA GLU A 36 0.89 -0.26 -2.09
C GLU A 36 0.83 0.36 -3.48
N MET A 37 -0.36 0.77 -3.90
CA MET A 37 -0.56 1.45 -5.17
C MET A 37 0.17 2.80 -5.23
N ALA A 38 0.21 3.56 -4.13
CA ALA A 38 0.92 4.84 -4.08
C ALA A 38 2.45 4.68 -4.06
N VAL A 39 2.96 3.64 -3.39
CA VAL A 39 4.40 3.41 -3.21
C VAL A 39 5.01 2.61 -4.36
N TYR A 40 4.36 1.53 -4.77
CA TYR A 40 4.85 0.59 -5.77
C TYR A 40 4.14 0.70 -7.13
N GLY A 41 2.98 1.35 -7.19
CA GLY A 41 2.18 1.47 -8.40
C GLY A 41 1.17 0.34 -8.60
N ASP A 42 1.43 -0.85 -8.06
CA ASP A 42 0.56 -2.03 -8.21
C ASP A 42 0.18 -2.60 -6.84
N VAL A 43 -0.93 -3.33 -6.79
CA VAL A 43 -1.33 -4.11 -5.62
C VAL A 43 -0.95 -5.56 -5.87
N ILE A 44 -0.14 -6.13 -4.97
CA ILE A 44 0.43 -7.48 -5.14
C ILE A 44 0.23 -8.28 -3.85
N ARG A 45 -1.03 -8.55 -3.49
CA ARG A 45 -1.38 -9.40 -2.35
C ARG A 45 -2.06 -10.69 -2.75
N PRO A 46 -1.93 -11.75 -1.94
CA PRO A 46 -2.67 -12.99 -2.18
C PRO A 46 -4.18 -12.71 -2.20
N GLY A 47 -4.84 -13.00 -3.32
CA GLY A 47 -6.28 -12.79 -3.51
C GLY A 47 -6.69 -11.38 -3.95
N ASN A 48 -5.77 -10.40 -3.97
CA ASN A 48 -6.01 -9.08 -4.52
C ASN A 48 -4.76 -8.61 -5.29
N GLN A 49 -4.74 -8.89 -6.58
CA GLN A 49 -3.68 -8.44 -7.49
C GLN A 49 -4.30 -7.58 -8.57
N CYS A 50 -3.83 -6.34 -8.68
CA CYS A 50 -4.25 -5.41 -9.71
C CYS A 50 -3.10 -4.50 -10.12
N ARG A 51 -3.20 -3.93 -11.32
CA ARG A 51 -2.18 -3.08 -11.90
C ARG A 51 -2.67 -1.64 -12.05
N CYS A 52 -1.84 -0.65 -11.78
CA CYS A 52 -2.18 0.72 -12.18
C CYS A 52 -2.03 0.90 -13.69
N ARG A 53 -3.01 1.58 -14.29
CA ARG A 53 -2.91 2.00 -15.68
C ARG A 53 -1.89 3.12 -15.79
N SER A 54 -1.00 3.01 -16.78
CA SER A 54 -0.19 4.15 -17.21
C SER A 54 -1.08 5.21 -17.87
N ILE A 55 -0.56 6.43 -17.99
CA ILE A 55 -1.28 7.53 -18.67
C ILE A 55 -1.64 7.14 -20.11
N ASP A 56 -0.75 6.46 -20.83
CA ASP A 56 -1.02 6.05 -22.22
C ASP A 56 -2.13 4.98 -22.32
N GLU A 57 -2.28 4.11 -21.33
CA GLU A 57 -3.41 3.18 -21.26
C GLU A 57 -4.71 3.87 -20.93
N LEU A 58 -4.66 4.85 -20.02
CA LEU A 58 -5.82 5.65 -19.68
C LEU A 58 -6.29 6.48 -20.88
N LEU A 59 -5.35 6.99 -21.68
CA LEU A 59 -5.62 7.71 -22.93
C LEU A 59 -5.90 6.80 -24.13
N GLY A 60 -5.86 5.47 -23.95
CA GLY A 60 -6.13 4.48 -25.00
C GLY A 60 -5.06 4.35 -26.09
N LYS A 61 -3.89 4.97 -25.90
CA LYS A 61 -2.75 4.94 -26.83
C LYS A 61 -1.95 3.65 -26.73
N TYR A 62 -1.96 3.01 -25.57
CA TYR A 62 -1.29 1.76 -25.30
C TYR A 62 -2.28 0.72 -24.78
N LYS A 63 -2.20 -0.51 -25.29
CA LYS A 63 -2.94 -1.65 -24.73
C LYS A 63 -1.94 -2.55 -24.00
N PRO A 64 -2.17 -2.83 -22.70
CA PRO A 64 -1.29 -3.69 -21.94
C PRO A 64 -1.30 -5.10 -22.54
N LYS A 65 -0.11 -5.70 -22.63
CA LYS A 65 0.03 -7.12 -22.97
C LYS A 65 -0.28 -8.03 -21.78
N ASP A 66 -0.14 -7.48 -20.58
CA ASP A 66 -0.50 -8.17 -19.35
C ASP A 66 -2.03 -8.14 -19.16
N HIS A 67 -2.59 -9.31 -18.84
CA HIS A 67 -4.02 -9.52 -18.65
C HIS A 67 -4.47 -9.21 -17.22
N THR A 68 -3.55 -8.78 -16.34
CA THR A 68 -3.87 -8.31 -14.98
C THR A 68 -4.90 -7.18 -15.02
N ALA A 69 -5.93 -7.32 -14.21
CA ALA A 69 -7.02 -6.34 -14.14
C ALA A 69 -6.50 -4.99 -13.62
N PRO A 70 -7.01 -3.86 -14.14
CA PRO A 70 -6.65 -2.55 -13.63
C PRO A 70 -7.21 -2.38 -12.20
N CYS A 71 -6.43 -1.72 -11.34
CA CYS A 71 -6.92 -1.33 -10.01
C CYS A 71 -8.14 -0.40 -10.14
N LYS A 72 -9.16 -0.65 -9.31
CA LYS A 72 -10.27 0.29 -9.13
C LYS A 72 -9.90 1.19 -7.96
N LEU A 73 -9.72 2.47 -8.26
CA LEU A 73 -9.62 3.49 -7.22
C LEU A 73 -10.99 3.61 -6.52
N PRO A 74 -11.02 3.83 -5.19
CA PRO A 74 -12.24 4.28 -4.51
C PRO A 74 -12.74 5.63 -5.03
#